data_AF-A0A2D0NFI2-F1
#
_entry.id   AF-A0A2D0NFI2-F1
#
_cell.length_a   1.000
_cell.length_b   1.000
_cell.length_c   1.000
_cell.angle_alpha   90.00
_cell.angle_beta   90.00
_cell.angle_gamma   90.00
#
_symmetry.space_group_name_H-M   'P 1'
#
loop_
_entity.id
_entity.type
_entity.pdbx_description
1 polymer ?
#
loop_
_entity_poly.entity_id
_entity_poly.type
_entity_poly.pdbx_seq_one_letter_code
_entity_poly.pdbx_strand_id
1 'polypeptide(L)' 'MIKQARKEEGLTQQELAERSGTSKHYISRIENNKSDIEMLTLKKIVEAGLGRKLRVQIN' A
#
# COMPACT_ATOMS: atom_id res chain seq x y z
N MET A 1 8.27 1.34 4.14
CA MET A 1 7.13 2.07 4.76
C MET A 1 5.83 1.29 4.65
N ILE A 2 5.35 0.94 3.44
CA ILE A 2 4.09 0.20 3.27
C ILE A 2 4.09 -1.15 4.02
N LYS A 3 5.16 -1.95 3.89
CA LYS A 3 5.32 -3.23 4.62
C LYS A 3 5.19 -3.10 6.13
N GLN A 4 5.69 -2.01 6.70
CA GLN A 4 5.65 -1.77 8.13
C GLN A 4 4.24 -1.38 8.56
N ALA A 5 3.62 -0.42 7.87
CA ALA A 5 2.22 -0.03 8.12
C ALA A 5 1.27 -1.23 7.99
N ARG A 6 1.44 -2.08 6.97
CA ARG A 6 0.65 -3.31 6.82
C ARG A 6 0.74 -4.22 8.03
N LYS A 7 1.95 -4.42 8.57
CA LYS A 7 2.19 -5.25 9.75
C LYS A 7 1.59 -4.64 11.03
N GLU A 8 1.64 -3.31 11.17
CA GLU A 8 0.99 -2.60 12.28
C GLU A 8 -0.52 -2.77 12.26
N GLU A 9 -1.13 -2.79 11.07
CA GLU A 9 -2.56 -3.10 10.89
C GLU A 9 -2.87 -4.61 11.00
N GLY A 10 -1.88 -5.46 11.27
CA GLY A 10 -2.07 -6.91 11.41
C GLY A 10 -2.43 -7.65 10.11
N LEU A 11 -2.22 -7.03 8.95
CA LEU A 11 -2.67 -7.58 7.66
C LEU A 11 -1.60 -8.46 7.00
N THR A 12 -2.04 -9.50 6.32
CA THR A 12 -1.26 -10.21 5.29
C THR A 12 -1.19 -9.39 3.99
N GLN A 13 -0.26 -9.74 3.10
CA GLN A 13 -0.19 -9.10 1.78
C GLN A 13 -1.44 -9.34 0.92
N GLN A 14 -2.12 -10.48 1.13
CA GLN A 14 -3.35 -10.82 0.43
C GLN A 14 -4.50 -9.91 0.88
N GLU A 15 -4.69 -9.76 2.19
CA GLU A 15 -5.75 -8.89 2.74
C GLU A 15 -5.54 -7.42 2.36
N LEU A 16 -4.29 -6.93 2.38
CA LEU A 16 -4.02 -5.57 1.92
C LEU A 16 -4.36 -5.41 0.44
N ALA A 17 -4.07 -6.42 -0.39
CA ALA A 17 -4.38 -6.38 -1.81
C ALA A 17 -5.89 -6.34 -2.07
N GLU A 18 -6.66 -7.16 -1.36
CA GLU A 18 -8.12 -7.18 -1.44
C GLU A 18 -8.74 -5.84 -1.03
N ARG A 19 -8.31 -5.27 0.10
CA ARG A 19 -8.80 -3.98 0.59
C ARG A 19 -8.46 -2.82 -0.35
N SER A 20 -7.31 -2.87 -1.01
CA SER A 20 -6.85 -1.80 -1.91
C SER A 20 -7.23 -2.01 -3.38
N GLY A 21 -7.90 -3.12 -3.71
CA GLY A 21 -8.31 -3.44 -5.08
C GLY A 21 -7.13 -3.70 -6.03
N THR A 22 -6.10 -4.41 -5.55
CA THR A 22 -4.92 -4.79 -6.34
C THR A 22 -4.57 -6.27 -6.11
N SER A 23 -3.43 -6.75 -6.63
CA SER A 23 -2.98 -8.13 -6.45
C SER A 23 -1.94 -8.27 -5.34
N LYS A 24 -1.92 -9.45 -4.67
CA LYS A 24 -0.87 -9.81 -3.71
C LYS A 24 0.52 -9.72 -4.34
N HIS A 25 0.66 -10.12 -5.61
CA HIS A 25 1.93 -9.99 -6.34
C HIS A 25 2.37 -8.53 -6.41
N TYR A 26 1.44 -7.61 -6.71
CA TYR A 26 1.73 -6.19 -6.79
C TYR A 26 2.10 -5.59 -5.42
N ILE A 27 1.37 -5.95 -4.35
CA ILE A 27 1.76 -5.57 -2.97
C ILE A 27 3.16 -6.09 -2.63
N SER A 28 3.43 -7.37 -2.90
CA SER A 28 4.74 -7.96 -2.66
C SER A 28 5.86 -7.27 -3.45
N ARG A 29 5.61 -6.89 -4.72
CA ARG A 29 6.56 -6.11 -5.50
C ARG A 29 6.82 -4.76 -4.84
N ILE A 30 5.80 -3.99 -4.48
CA ILE A 30 6.00 -2.66 -3.85
C ILE A 30 6.73 -2.77 -2.51
N GLU A 31 6.46 -3.83 -1.73
CA GLU A 31 7.10 -4.02 -0.43
C GLU A 31 8.58 -4.42 -0.50
N ASN A 32 9.01 -5.03 -1.61
CA ASN A 32 10.35 -5.62 -1.73
C ASN A 32 11.20 -4.97 -2.84
N ASN A 33 10.59 -4.40 -3.87
CA ASN A 33 11.21 -3.71 -4.99
C ASN A 33 10.65 -2.29 -5.03
N LYS A 34 11.52 -1.28 -4.86
CA LYS A 34 11.17 0.14 -5.05
C LYS A 34 10.91 0.44 -6.54
N SER A 35 9.95 -0.24 -7.15
CA SER A 35 9.42 0.09 -8.47
C SER A 35 8.64 1.39 -8.38
N ASP A 36 8.58 2.15 -9.48
CA ASP A 36 7.68 3.30 -9.56
C ASP A 36 6.24 2.86 -9.29
N ILE A 37 5.60 3.56 -8.37
CA ILE A 37 4.21 3.37 -8.00
C ILE A 37 3.41 4.58 -8.48
N GLU A 38 2.32 4.33 -9.19
CA GLU A 38 1.41 5.39 -9.59
C GLU A 38 0.74 6.02 -8.35
N MET A 39 0.61 7.34 -8.35
CA MET A 39 0.03 8.09 -7.21
C MET A 39 -1.37 7.60 -6.83
N LEU A 40 -2.23 7.32 -7.81
CA LEU A 40 -3.58 6.80 -7.57
C LEU A 40 -3.55 5.43 -6.89
N THR A 41 -2.59 4.60 -7.27
CA THR A 41 -2.42 3.26 -6.71
C THR A 41 -1.87 3.33 -5.29
N LEU A 42 -0.89 4.21 -5.04
CA LEU A 42 -0.42 4.50 -3.68
C LEU A 42 -1.57 5.01 -2.80
N LYS A 43 -2.40 5.91 -3.32
CA LYS A 43 -3.58 6.43 -2.62
C LYS A 43 -4.55 5.31 -2.24
N LYS A 44 -4.90 4.40 -3.16
CA LYS A 44 -5.76 3.25 -2.86
C LYS A 44 -5.17 2.34 -1.78
N ILE A 45 -3.88 2.05 -1.85
CA ILE A 45 -3.20 1.21 -0.85
C ILE A 45 -3.23 1.87 0.53
N VAL A 46 -3.00 3.18 0.60
CA VAL A 46 -2.96 3.91 1.88
C VAL A 46 -4.36 4.13 2.44
N GLU A 47 -5.30 4.63 1.65
CA GLU A 47 -6.62 5.05 2.12
C GLU A 47 -7.59 3.88 2.25
N ALA A 48 -7.71 3.04 1.22
CA ALA A 48 -8.62 1.90 1.26
C ALA A 48 -7.97 0.65 1.89
N GLY A 49 -6.69 0.42 1.59
CA GLY A 49 -5.96 -0.74 2.09
C GLY A 49 -5.62 -0.65 3.58
N LEU A 50 -4.94 0.43 3.96
CA LEU A 50 -4.42 0.64 5.31
C LEU A 50 -5.34 1.50 6.21
N GLY A 51 -6.41 2.09 5.66
CA GLY A 51 -7.29 2.97 6.43
C GLY A 51 -6.63 4.27 6.91
N ARG A 52 -5.56 4.71 6.24
CA ARG A 52 -4.76 5.90 6.62
C ARG A 52 -4.91 7.01 5.59
N LYS A 53 -4.58 8.24 5.94
CA LYS A 53 -4.64 9.38 5.00
C LYS A 53 -3.29 9.63 4.33
N LEU A 54 -3.26 9.63 3.00
CA LEU A 54 -2.06 10.03 2.25
C LEU A 54 -1.86 11.55 2.39
N ARG A 55 -0.65 11.98 2.78
CA ARG A 55 -0.26 13.40 2.78
C ARG A 55 0.88 13.60 1.78
N VAL A 56 0.71 14.57 0.89
CA VAL A 56 1.74 15.02 -0.06
C VAL A 56 2.16 16.42 0.37
N GLN A 57 3.46 16.63 0.54
CA GLN A 57 4.05 17.93 0.82
C GLN A 57 5.03 18.26 -0.31
N ILE A 58 4.83 19.41 -0.93
CA ILE A 58 5.74 19.96 -1.94
C ILE A 58 6.43 21.14 -1.26
N ASN A 59 7.77 21.17 -1.33
CA ASN A 59 8.59 22.27 -0.84
C ASN A 59 8.95 23.21 -1.98
#